data_AF-A0A532AKE3-F1
#
_entry.id   AF-A0A532AKE3-F1
#
_cell.length_a   1.000
_cell.length_b   1.000
_cell.length_c   1.000
_cell.angle_alpha   90.00
_cell.angle_beta   90.00
_cell.angle_gamma   90.00
#
_symmetry.space_group_name_H-M   'P 1'
#
loop_
_entity.id
_entity.type
_entity.pdbx_description
1 polymer ?
#
loop_
_entity_poly.entity_id
_entity_poly.type
_entity_poly.pdbx_seq_one_letter_code
_entity_poly.pdbx_strand_id
1 'polypeptide(L)'
;VQVDIFDNQSVKQGDVLFAIDPEPYRIALAQADAAVAGARLNVEQLRAAYSQALAQEKSDESQVQYAQSQYDRAADLAHKGINAKSSLDEAKNDLDKAKQQLAVAQQGIVSAKAALGGNPDIETDK
;
A
#
# COMPACT_ATOMS: atom_id res chain seq x y z
N VAL A 1 17.47 8.21 41.26
CA VAL A 1 17.74 7.08 42.19
C VAL A 1 17.51 7.57 43.60
N GLN A 2 16.56 6.98 44.32
CA GLN A 2 16.28 7.26 45.72
C GLN A 2 16.57 5.99 46.53
N VAL A 3 17.30 6.14 47.63
CA VAL A 3 17.69 5.06 48.54
C VAL A 3 17.08 5.37 49.91
N ASP A 4 16.08 4.60 50.31
CA ASP A 4 15.27 4.85 51.52
C ASP A 4 15.73 3.99 52.73
N ILE A 5 16.98 3.52 52.75
CA ILE A 5 17.50 2.61 53.79
C ILE A 5 18.91 2.97 54.25
N PHE A 6 19.19 2.68 55.53
CA PHE A 6 20.49 2.82 56.19
C PHE A 6 21.14 1.43 56.40
N ASP A 7 22.48 1.37 56.47
CA ASP A 7 23.21 0.10 56.65
C ASP A 7 22.75 -0.66 57.91
N ASN A 8 22.56 -1.98 57.77
CA ASN A 8 22.05 -2.93 58.79
C ASN A 8 20.57 -2.80 59.20
N GLN A 9 19.72 -2.15 58.41
CA GLN A 9 18.27 -2.14 58.67
C GLN A 9 17.62 -3.53 58.43
N SER A 10 16.82 -4.01 59.38
CA SER A 10 16.05 -5.25 59.25
C SER A 10 14.84 -5.02 58.34
N VAL A 11 14.74 -5.76 57.23
CA VAL A 11 13.71 -5.61 56.19
C VAL A 11 12.81 -6.84 56.12
N LYS A 12 11.54 -6.63 55.79
CA LYS A 12 10.53 -7.70 55.60
C LYS A 12 10.26 -7.91 54.11
N GLN A 13 9.72 -9.08 53.77
CA GLN A 13 9.33 -9.38 52.39
C GLN A 13 8.31 -8.34 51.89
N GLY A 14 8.65 -7.63 50.79
CA GLY A 14 7.82 -6.58 50.20
C GLY A 14 8.33 -5.15 50.44
N ASP A 15 9.34 -4.96 51.29
CA ASP A 15 9.93 -3.63 51.51
C ASP A 15 10.71 -3.17 50.27
N VAL A 16 10.44 -1.95 49.82
CA VAL A 16 11.15 -1.33 48.70
C VAL A 16 12.50 -0.83 49.19
N LEU A 17 13.56 -1.46 48.70
CA LEU A 17 14.93 -1.18 49.15
C LEU A 17 15.62 -0.11 48.30
N PHE A 18 15.26 -0.05 47.02
CA PHE A 18 15.78 0.90 46.04
C PHE A 18 14.71 1.26 45.02
N ALA A 19 14.59 2.54 44.69
CA ALA A 19 13.76 3.01 43.60
C ALA A 19 14.64 3.42 42.40
N ILE A 20 14.44 2.73 41.27
CA ILE A 20 15.02 3.14 39.99
C ILE A 20 14.28 4.37 39.51
N ASP A 21 15.01 5.33 38.92
CA ASP A 21 14.40 6.50 38.30
C ASP A 21 13.49 6.05 37.14
N PRO A 22 12.17 6.30 37.20
CA PRO A 22 11.24 5.86 36.16
C PRO A 22 11.31 6.73 34.90
N GLU A 23 11.89 7.94 34.96
CA GLU A 23 11.84 8.91 33.87
C GLU A 23 12.43 8.39 32.55
N PRO A 24 13.64 7.76 32.51
CA PRO A 24 14.18 7.20 31.28
C PRO A 24 13.30 6.11 30.67
N TYR A 25 12.66 5.27 31.51
CA TYR A 25 11.78 4.19 31.04
C TYR A 25 10.47 4.73 30.49
N ARG A 26 9.91 5.79 31.10
CA ARG A 26 8.72 6.47 30.57
C ARG A 26 8.98 7.12 29.22
N ILE A 27 10.17 7.72 29.03
CA ILE A 27 10.58 8.29 27.74
C ILE A 27 10.74 7.18 26.70
N ALA A 28 11.42 6.08 27.05
CA ALA A 28 11.60 4.94 26.14
C ALA A 28 10.25 4.32 25.72
N LEU A 29 9.31 4.20 26.65
CA LEU A 29 7.95 3.74 26.36
C LEU A 29 7.24 4.70 25.40
N ALA A 30 7.24 6.00 25.68
CA ALA A 30 6.61 6.99 24.81
C ALA A 30 7.23 7.01 23.40
N GLN A 31 8.54 6.77 23.28
CA GLN A 31 9.21 6.63 21.99
C GLN A 31 8.77 5.36 21.24
N ALA A 32 8.64 4.23 21.95
CA ALA A 32 8.14 2.99 21.36
C ALA A 32 6.68 3.14 20.89
N ASP A 33 5.82 3.75 21.69
CA ASP A 33 4.42 4.02 21.34
C ASP A 33 4.33 4.91 20.09
N ALA A 34 5.16 5.94 20.00
CA ALA A 34 5.25 6.81 18.81
C ALA A 34 5.74 6.04 17.57
N ALA A 35 6.71 5.14 17.72
CA ALA A 35 7.19 4.30 16.63
C ALA A 35 6.10 3.36 16.11
N VAL A 36 5.32 2.75 17.00
CA VAL A 36 4.16 1.92 16.64
C VAL A 36 3.10 2.74 15.91
N ALA A 37 2.76 3.93 16.42
CA ALA A 37 1.82 4.83 15.75
C ALA A 37 2.29 5.23 14.34
N GLY A 38 3.59 5.51 14.17
CA GLY A 38 4.19 5.78 12.87
C GLY A 38 4.11 4.58 11.91
N ALA A 39 4.40 3.38 12.40
CA ALA A 39 4.28 2.15 11.61
C ALA A 39 2.83 1.91 11.14
N ARG A 40 1.84 2.14 12.02
CA ARG A 40 0.41 2.06 11.67
C ARG A 40 0.05 3.01 10.53
N LEU A 41 0.45 4.28 10.62
CA LEU A 41 0.21 5.26 9.57
C LEU A 41 0.84 4.85 8.23
N ASN A 42 2.04 4.27 8.26
CA ASN A 42 2.70 3.77 7.06
C ASN A 42 1.92 2.62 6.40
N VAL A 43 1.38 1.68 7.19
CA VAL A 43 0.53 0.61 6.66
C VAL A 43 -0.74 1.16 6.01
N GLU A 44 -1.41 2.14 6.63
CA GLU A 44 -2.59 2.78 6.05
C GLU A 44 -2.27 3.50 4.73
N GLN A 45 -1.11 4.17 4.63
CA GLN A 45 -0.64 4.77 3.37
C GLN A 45 -0.42 3.73 2.28
N LEU A 46 0.19 2.59 2.62
CA LEU A 46 0.41 1.49 1.68
C LEU A 46 -0.91 0.86 1.21
N ARG A 47 -1.89 0.70 2.12
CA ARG A 47 -3.25 0.24 1.78
C ARG A 47 -3.96 1.21 0.83
N ALA A 48 -3.85 2.51 1.08
CA ALA A 48 -4.40 3.53 0.19
C ALA A 48 -3.77 3.47 -1.22
N ALA A 49 -2.45 3.31 -1.30
CA ALA A 49 -1.75 3.14 -2.57
C ALA A 49 -2.18 1.87 -3.32
N TYR A 50 -2.39 0.76 -2.61
CA TYR A 50 -2.92 -0.48 -3.19
C TYR A 50 -4.35 -0.29 -3.74
N SER A 51 -5.22 0.36 -2.97
CA SER A 51 -6.59 0.69 -3.42
C SER A 51 -6.59 1.58 -4.66
N GLN A 52 -5.70 2.57 -4.72
CA GLN A 52 -5.51 3.41 -5.89
C GLN A 52 -5.05 2.60 -7.12
N ALA A 53 -4.14 1.65 -6.94
CA ALA A 53 -3.67 0.79 -8.02
C ALA A 53 -4.80 -0.09 -8.59
N LEU A 54 -5.67 -0.64 -7.74
CA LEU A 54 -6.86 -1.38 -8.17
C LEU A 54 -7.84 -0.50 -8.96
N ALA A 55 -8.06 0.74 -8.51
CA ALA A 55 -8.91 1.69 -9.23
C ALA A 55 -8.33 2.03 -10.61
N GLN A 56 -7.00 2.19 -10.71
CA GLN A 56 -6.31 2.43 -11.97
C GLN A 56 -6.44 1.25 -12.93
N GLU A 57 -6.23 0.01 -12.46
CA GLU A 57 -6.43 -1.19 -13.29
C GLU A 57 -7.84 -1.24 -13.88
N LYS A 58 -8.87 -0.98 -13.05
CA LYS A 58 -10.26 -0.99 -13.51
C LYS A 58 -10.54 0.10 -14.57
N SER A 59 -9.92 1.26 -14.42
CA SER A 59 -9.98 2.33 -15.41
C SER A 59 -9.32 1.90 -16.73
N ASP A 60 -8.14 1.29 -16.66
CA ASP A 60 -7.39 0.85 -17.84
C ASP A 60 -8.06 -0.33 -18.54
N GLU A 61 -8.70 -1.24 -17.78
CA GLU A 61 -9.53 -2.31 -18.34
C GLU A 61 -10.70 -1.74 -19.15
N SER A 62 -11.37 -0.72 -18.61
CA SER A 62 -12.45 -0.02 -19.32
C SER A 62 -11.94 0.65 -20.61
N GLN A 63 -10.73 1.23 -20.56
CA GLN A 63 -10.07 1.82 -21.72
C GLN A 63 -9.73 0.78 -22.80
N VAL A 64 -9.26 -0.41 -22.40
CA VAL A 64 -9.02 -1.53 -23.32
C VAL A 64 -10.32 -1.97 -23.99
N GLN A 65 -11.41 -2.14 -23.23
CA GLN A 65 -12.71 -2.52 -23.79
C GLN A 65 -13.23 -1.49 -24.80
N TYR A 66 -13.08 -0.21 -24.49
CA TYR A 66 -13.42 0.87 -25.41
C TYR A 66 -12.56 0.83 -26.69
N ALA A 67 -11.24 0.74 -26.57
CA ALA A 67 -10.33 0.69 -27.71
C ALA A 67 -10.56 -0.56 -28.58
N GLN A 68 -10.88 -1.70 -27.96
CA GLN A 68 -11.23 -2.93 -28.67
C GLN A 68 -12.49 -2.72 -29.51
N SER A 69 -13.53 -2.09 -28.93
CA SER A 69 -14.76 -1.78 -29.66
C SER A 69 -14.52 -0.83 -30.84
N GLN A 70 -13.58 0.12 -30.72
CA GLN A 70 -13.19 1.00 -31.83
C GLN A 70 -12.43 0.24 -32.92
N TYR A 71 -11.50 -0.62 -32.54
CA TYR A 71 -10.78 -1.48 -33.46
C TYR A 71 -11.74 -2.38 -34.25
N ASP A 72 -12.68 -3.04 -33.57
CA ASP A 72 -13.66 -3.93 -34.21
C ASP A 72 -14.53 -3.18 -35.23
N ARG A 73 -14.97 -1.97 -34.89
CA ARG A 73 -15.68 -1.08 -35.82
C ARG A 73 -14.82 -0.68 -37.01
N ALA A 74 -13.58 -0.28 -36.78
CA ALA A 74 -12.66 0.12 -37.84
C ALA A 74 -12.36 -1.06 -38.79
N ALA A 75 -12.23 -2.26 -38.25
CA ALA A 75 -12.00 -3.49 -39.00
C ALA A 75 -13.21 -3.83 -39.90
N ASP A 76 -14.43 -3.77 -39.37
CA ASP A 76 -15.66 -3.99 -40.14
C ASP A 76 -15.82 -2.98 -41.28
N LEU A 77 -15.58 -1.69 -41.01
CA LEU A 77 -15.66 -0.63 -42.02
C LEU A 77 -14.56 -0.75 -43.08
N ALA A 78 -13.34 -1.14 -42.70
CA ALA A 78 -12.25 -1.41 -43.63
C ALA A 78 -12.55 -2.62 -44.52
N HIS A 79 -13.10 -3.70 -43.95
CA HIS A 79 -13.55 -4.88 -44.71
C HIS A 79 -14.64 -4.53 -45.73
N LYS A 80 -15.52 -3.60 -45.41
CA LYS A 80 -16.55 -3.07 -46.31
C LYS A 80 -16.02 -2.05 -47.33
N GLY A 81 -14.75 -1.69 -47.28
CA GLY A 81 -14.12 -0.69 -48.15
C GLY A 81 -14.58 0.75 -47.86
N ILE A 82 -15.17 1.01 -46.69
CA ILE A 82 -15.73 2.31 -46.31
C ILE A 82 -14.64 3.23 -45.73
N ASN A 83 -13.73 2.65 -44.93
CA ASN A 83 -12.68 3.42 -44.26
C ASN A 83 -11.29 3.15 -44.84
N ALA A 84 -10.41 4.14 -44.69
CA ALA A 84 -9.00 4.02 -45.05
C ALA A 84 -8.28 3.00 -44.15
N LYS A 85 -7.30 2.29 -44.72
CA LYS A 85 -6.45 1.34 -43.98
C LYS A 85 -5.74 2.00 -42.79
N SER A 86 -5.36 3.27 -42.93
CA SER A 86 -4.74 4.06 -41.87
C SER A 86 -5.62 4.18 -40.62
N SER A 87 -6.95 4.25 -40.75
CA SER A 87 -7.86 4.33 -39.61
C SER A 87 -7.92 3.01 -38.82
N LEU A 88 -7.79 1.86 -39.51
CA LEU A 88 -7.68 0.57 -38.84
C LEU A 88 -6.34 0.43 -38.13
N ASP A 89 -5.24 0.84 -38.77
CA ASP A 89 -3.91 0.79 -38.17
C ASP A 89 -3.81 1.70 -36.93
N GLU A 90 -4.44 2.88 -36.96
CA GLU A 90 -4.55 3.79 -35.81
C GLU A 90 -5.33 3.15 -34.65
N ALA A 91 -6.53 2.62 -34.93
CA ALA A 91 -7.35 1.95 -33.90
C ALA A 91 -6.65 0.73 -33.29
N LYS A 92 -5.85 0.02 -34.09
CA LYS A 92 -5.01 -1.09 -33.61
C LYS A 92 -3.92 -0.60 -32.66
N ASN A 93 -3.20 0.46 -33.04
CA ASN A 93 -2.16 1.04 -32.20
C ASN A 93 -2.73 1.55 -30.86
N ASP A 94 -3.91 2.17 -30.87
CA ASP A 94 -4.58 2.64 -29.66
C ASP A 94 -5.00 1.49 -28.74
N LEU A 95 -5.50 0.39 -29.31
CA LEU A 95 -5.79 -0.83 -28.56
C LEU A 95 -4.53 -1.44 -27.94
N ASP A 96 -3.45 -1.54 -28.69
CA ASP A 96 -2.18 -2.09 -28.19
C ASP A 96 -1.61 -1.21 -27.06
N LYS A 97 -1.70 0.12 -27.20
CA LYS A 97 -1.33 1.07 -26.15
C LYS A 97 -2.18 0.91 -24.89
N ALA A 98 -3.51 0.78 -25.04
CA ALA A 98 -4.40 0.57 -23.90
C ALA A 98 -4.07 -0.74 -23.16
N LYS A 99 -3.77 -1.83 -23.90
CA LYS A 99 -3.37 -3.11 -23.31
C LYS A 99 -2.05 -3.00 -22.55
N GLN A 100 -1.08 -2.26 -23.08
CA GLN A 100 0.19 -2.00 -22.39
C GLN A 100 -0.01 -1.21 -21.09
N GLN A 101 -0.90 -0.20 -21.11
CA GLN A 101 -1.23 0.57 -19.91
C GLN A 101 -1.86 -0.31 -18.83
N LEU A 102 -2.82 -1.17 -19.20
CA LEU A 102 -3.41 -2.14 -18.28
C LEU A 102 -2.35 -3.08 -17.69
N ALA A 103 -1.41 -3.58 -18.49
CA ALA A 103 -0.33 -4.42 -17.99
C ALA A 103 0.57 -3.69 -16.98
N VAL A 104 0.84 -2.40 -17.20
CA VAL A 104 1.57 -1.56 -16.24
C VAL A 104 0.78 -1.37 -14.94
N ALA A 105 -0.53 -1.13 -15.02
CA ALA A 105 -1.39 -1.01 -13.83
C ALA A 105 -1.42 -2.31 -13.01
N GLN A 106 -1.52 -3.45 -13.68
CA GLN A 106 -1.43 -4.78 -13.05
C GLN A 106 -0.09 -4.98 -12.32
N GLN A 107 1.03 -4.56 -12.93
CA GLN A 107 2.33 -4.60 -12.28
C GLN A 107 2.42 -3.63 -11.08
N GLY A 108 1.71 -2.51 -11.14
CA GLY A 108 1.55 -1.57 -10.03
C GLY A 108 0.86 -2.22 -8.83
N ILE A 109 -0.20 -3.00 -9.07
CA ILE A 109 -0.90 -3.78 -8.02
C ILE A 109 0.04 -4.79 -7.37
N VAL A 110 0.83 -5.53 -8.17
CA VAL A 110 1.80 -6.51 -7.65
C VAL A 110 2.82 -5.82 -6.74
N SER A 111 3.35 -4.66 -7.18
CA SER A 111 4.31 -3.87 -6.40
C SER A 111 3.70 -3.35 -5.09
N ALA A 112 2.48 -2.81 -5.13
CA ALA A 112 1.79 -2.31 -3.95
C ALA A 112 1.44 -3.44 -2.96
N LYS A 113 1.04 -4.61 -3.46
CA LYS A 113 0.83 -5.80 -2.63
C LYS A 113 2.12 -6.30 -1.98
N ALA A 114 3.24 -6.28 -2.70
CA ALA A 114 4.54 -6.66 -2.16
C ALA A 114 5.01 -5.68 -1.07
N ALA A 115 4.75 -4.38 -1.23
CA ALA A 115 5.05 -3.37 -0.21
C ALA A 115 4.26 -3.59 1.10
N LEU A 116 3.05 -4.15 1.02
CA LEU A 116 2.23 -4.59 2.16
C LEU A 116 2.67 -5.95 2.75
N GLY A 117 3.84 -6.48 2.39
CA GLY A 117 4.29 -7.78 2.86
C GLY A 117 3.50 -8.95 2.26
N GLY A 118 2.82 -8.74 1.13
CA GLY A 118 2.05 -9.76 0.41
C GLY A 118 0.61 -9.94 0.90
N ASN A 119 0.22 -9.33 2.01
CA ASN A 119 -1.14 -9.39 2.53
C ASN A 119 -1.70 -7.97 2.74
N PRO A 120 -2.60 -7.49 1.85
CA PRO A 120 -3.18 -6.16 1.96
C PRO A 120 -4.14 -6.03 3.14
N ASP A 121 -4.51 -7.14 3.80
CA ASP A 121 -5.41 -7.18 4.95
C ASP A 121 -4.69 -7.35 6.30
N ILE A 122 -3.35 -7.24 6.37
CA ILE A 122 -2.60 -7.34 7.64
C ILE A 122 -3.20 -6.41 8.69
N GLU A 123 -3.83 -6.98 9.72
CA GLU A 123 -4.32 -6.20 10.85
C GLU A 123 -3.13 -5.50 11.49
N THR A 124 -3.21 -4.18 11.60
CA THR A 124 -2.36 -3.46 12.53
C THR A 124 -2.90 -3.78 13.93
N ASP A 125 -2.03 -4.27 14.81
CA ASP A 125 -2.38 -4.58 16.20
C ASP A 125 -3.22 -3.44 16.78
N LYS A 126 -4.36 -3.73 17.41
CA LYS A 126 -5.28 -2.71 17.96
C LYS A 126 -4.71 -2.06 19.21
#